data_AF-A0A137NWS4-F1
#
_entry.id   AF-A0A137NWS4-F1
#
_cell.length_a   1.000
_cell.length_b   1.000
_cell.length_c   1.000
_cell.angle_alpha   90.00
_cell.angle_beta   90.00
_cell.angle_gamma   90.00
#
_symmetry.space_group_name_H-M   'P 1'
#
loop_
_entity.id
_entity.type
_entity.pdbx_description
1 polymer ?
#
loop_
_entity_poly.entity_id
_entity_poly.type
_entity_poly.pdbx_seq_one_letter_code
_entity_poly.pdbx_strand_id
1 'polypeptide(L)'
;MSSNLNKVILVDSQLEDYFLKVQAKELQNISLFKVVIAENSLKLDYYNEGPIPGDFEQVNNSLQPEEPCYFLLKQSDISWSLISWLPEGHVKIRDRMKYATGRNSLKEAFGHKLITNDYHFTQLNEFKLTKAKLDSNNPKKLQEERRAVMTPFEIIREEVKESQKVTQTEQIEALKARAEKAEKTSLNHFISGGFHQVQIPLSQNLKESIKNFQNDEISWIELKVTDKKDSIDLEKTLSSSEFDVNSKQTKIPITEPNQPRFFLCKVPNPDYKEITRA
;
A
#
# COMPACT_ATOMS: atom_id res chain seq x y z
N MET A 1 13.27 10.17 44.46
CA MET A 1 12.49 10.66 43.30
C MET A 1 13.45 10.85 42.15
N SER A 2 13.62 9.82 41.33
CA SER A 2 14.56 9.83 40.20
C SER A 2 13.76 10.13 38.93
N SER A 3 13.76 11.39 38.51
CA SER A 3 13.15 11.81 37.25
C SER A 3 13.97 11.22 36.09
N ASN A 4 13.35 10.29 35.35
CA ASN A 4 13.84 9.78 34.07
C ASN A 4 14.10 10.96 33.12
N LEU A 5 15.37 11.29 32.92
CA LEU A 5 15.83 12.22 31.88
C LEU A 5 15.82 11.52 30.52
N ASN A 6 14.63 11.25 29.99
CA ASN A 6 14.47 11.19 28.53
C ASN A 6 14.59 12.63 28.03
N LYS A 7 15.83 13.12 27.86
CA LYS A 7 16.08 14.32 27.07
C LYS A 7 15.77 13.97 25.61
N VAL A 8 14.51 14.14 25.24
CA VAL A 8 14.07 14.12 23.85
C VAL A 8 14.81 15.24 23.14
N ILE A 9 15.60 14.89 22.12
CA ILE A 9 16.21 15.88 21.24
C ILE A 9 15.10 16.35 20.31
N LEU A 10 14.81 17.65 20.37
CA LEU A 10 13.74 18.23 19.57
C LEU A 10 14.19 18.37 18.11
N VAL A 11 13.23 18.32 17.21
CA VAL A 11 13.46 18.61 15.79
C VAL A 11 13.17 20.08 15.58
N ASP A 12 14.06 20.77 14.86
CA ASP A 12 13.84 22.16 14.49
C ASP A 12 12.65 22.28 13.52
N SER A 13 11.83 23.32 13.68
CA SER A 13 10.61 23.51 12.90
C SER A 13 10.89 23.56 11.39
N GLN A 14 12.03 24.13 10.97
CA GLN A 14 12.39 24.18 9.56
C GLN A 14 12.64 22.75 9.03
N LEU A 15 13.36 21.93 9.79
CA LEU A 15 13.64 20.54 9.41
C LEU A 15 12.36 19.70 9.37
N GLU A 16 11.45 19.91 10.33
CA GLU A 16 10.14 19.26 10.36
C GLU A 16 9.29 19.60 9.14
N ASP A 17 9.25 20.88 8.72
CA ASP A 17 8.57 21.30 7.50
C ASP A 17 9.12 20.60 6.25
N TYR A 18 10.45 20.46 6.14
CA TYR A 18 11.07 19.71 5.04
C TYR A 18 10.65 18.24 5.05
N PHE A 19 10.59 17.60 6.22
CA PHE A 19 10.18 16.21 6.34
C PHE A 19 8.72 16.00 5.95
N LEU A 20 7.83 16.89 6.37
CA LEU A 20 6.42 16.86 5.97
C LEU A 20 6.27 17.01 4.45
N LYS A 21 7.01 17.92 3.82
CA LYS A 21 7.00 18.10 2.36
C LYS A 21 7.56 16.89 1.61
N VAL A 22 8.56 16.20 2.17
CA VAL A 22 9.06 14.93 1.63
C VAL A 22 7.99 13.83 1.73
N GLN A 23 7.31 13.72 2.87
CA GLN A 23 6.21 12.77 3.08
C GLN A 23 5.01 13.04 2.17
N ALA A 24 4.71 14.32 1.91
CA ALA A 24 3.69 14.78 0.97
C ALA A 24 4.10 14.63 -0.51
N LYS A 25 5.33 14.19 -0.79
CA LYS A 25 5.92 14.04 -2.14
C LYS A 25 6.05 15.34 -2.92
N GLU A 26 6.13 16.48 -2.24
CA GLU A 26 6.30 17.81 -2.83
C GLU A 26 7.77 18.11 -3.18
N LEU A 27 8.71 17.52 -2.44
CA LEU A 27 10.16 17.72 -2.62
C LEU A 27 10.82 16.50 -3.25
N GLN A 28 10.49 16.22 -4.52
CA GLN A 28 11.04 15.05 -5.21
C GLN A 28 12.48 15.25 -5.69
N ASN A 29 12.90 16.49 -5.93
CA ASN A 29 14.23 16.81 -6.48
C ASN A 29 15.36 16.72 -5.43
N ILE A 30 15.01 16.66 -4.14
CA ILE A 30 16.00 16.56 -3.07
C ILE A 30 16.49 15.13 -2.97
N SER A 31 17.81 14.96 -3.11
CA SER A 31 18.48 13.66 -3.03
C SER A 31 19.20 13.46 -1.70
N LEU A 32 19.56 14.54 -0.99
CA LEU A 32 20.38 14.47 0.22
C LEU A 32 19.97 15.54 1.25
N PHE A 33 19.85 15.13 2.50
CA PHE A 33 19.86 16.05 3.65
C PHE A 33 21.05 15.75 4.54
N LYS A 34 21.76 16.79 4.99
CA LYS A 34 22.70 16.71 6.11
C LYS A 34 22.06 17.33 7.34
N VAL A 35 22.03 16.57 8.43
CA VAL A 35 21.42 16.97 9.69
C VAL A 35 22.47 16.92 10.78
N VAL A 36 22.52 17.95 11.61
CA VAL A 36 23.44 18.09 12.74
C VAL A 36 22.66 18.39 14.02
N ILE A 37 23.26 18.09 15.18
CA ILE A 37 22.69 18.47 16.48
C ILE A 37 23.34 19.77 16.93
N ALA A 38 22.58 20.86 16.90
CA ALA A 38 22.97 22.16 17.42
C ALA A 38 22.02 22.56 18.56
N GLU A 39 22.57 23.02 19.69
CA GLU A 39 21.78 23.53 20.83
C GLU A 39 20.74 22.53 21.39
N ASN A 40 21.02 21.22 21.32
CA ASN A 40 20.09 20.11 21.65
C ASN A 40 18.86 19.99 20.74
N SER A 41 18.95 20.49 19.51
CA SER A 41 17.94 20.30 18.47
C SER A 41 18.57 19.73 17.20
N LEU A 42 17.82 18.89 16.48
CA LEU A 42 18.18 18.43 15.14
C LEU A 42 17.89 19.56 14.17
N LYS A 43 18.95 20.09 13.53
CA LYS A 43 18.86 21.17 12.55
C LYS A 43 19.34 20.68 11.19
N LEU A 44 18.72 21.22 10.15
CA LEU A 44 19.19 21.05 8.78
C LEU A 44 20.49 21.85 8.62
N ASP A 45 21.59 21.18 8.28
CA ASP A 45 22.85 21.85 7.95
C ASP A 45 22.82 22.32 6.50
N TYR A 46 22.55 21.40 5.58
CA TYR A 46 22.26 21.71 4.19
C TYR A 46 21.46 20.57 3.54
N TYR A 47 20.88 20.85 2.37
CA TYR A 47 20.31 19.83 1.50
C TYR A 47 20.89 19.96 0.09
N ASN A 48 20.87 18.88 -0.67
CA ASN A 48 21.25 18.89 -2.08
C ASN A 48 20.14 18.35 -2.95
N GLU A 49 19.97 18.98 -4.11
CA GLU A 49 19.15 18.48 -5.18
C GLU A 49 20.00 17.62 -6.11
N GLY A 50 19.44 16.52 -6.60
CA GLY A 50 20.24 15.60 -7.39
C GLY A 50 19.44 14.46 -7.99
N PRO A 51 20.11 13.66 -8.84
CA PRO A 51 19.49 12.49 -9.42
C PRO A 51 19.11 11.47 -8.34
N ILE A 52 18.06 10.70 -8.63
CA ILE A 52 17.63 9.55 -7.81
C ILE A 52 18.04 8.28 -8.57
N PRO A 53 18.72 7.31 -7.92
CA PRO A 53 19.21 7.32 -6.54
C PRO A 53 20.31 8.36 -6.32
N GLY A 54 20.31 8.95 -5.14
CA GLY A 54 21.31 9.92 -4.70
C GLY A 54 22.70 9.31 -4.70
N ASP A 55 23.68 10.14 -5.02
CA ASP A 55 25.07 9.71 -5.16
C ASP A 55 25.81 9.76 -3.81
N PHE A 56 26.47 8.65 -3.47
CA PHE A 56 27.30 8.56 -2.27
C PHE A 56 28.55 9.44 -2.35
N GLU A 57 29.01 9.80 -3.57
CA GLU A 57 30.08 10.79 -3.72
C GLU A 57 29.67 12.16 -3.15
N GLN A 58 28.39 12.54 -3.25
CA GLN A 58 27.90 13.79 -2.63
C GLN A 58 28.02 13.74 -1.11
N VAL A 59 27.73 12.59 -0.50
CA VAL A 59 27.93 12.38 0.95
C VAL A 59 29.40 12.50 1.29
N ASN A 60 30.28 11.82 0.56
CA ASN A 60 31.73 11.85 0.79
C ASN A 60 32.31 13.27 0.68
N ASN A 61 31.88 14.05 -0.32
CA ASN A 61 32.38 15.41 -0.55
C ASN A 61 31.93 16.40 0.55
N SER A 62 30.79 16.13 1.17
CA SER A 62 30.21 16.98 2.20
C SER A 62 30.61 16.62 3.64
N LEU A 63 31.27 15.47 3.80
CA LEU A 63 31.65 14.96 5.10
C LEU A 63 32.75 15.82 5.71
N GLN A 64 32.52 16.26 6.95
CA GLN A 64 33.57 16.81 7.79
C GLN A 64 34.11 15.69 8.70
N PRO A 65 35.38 15.25 8.55
CA PRO A 65 35.90 14.09 9.27
C PRO A 65 35.90 14.22 10.79
N GLU A 66 35.93 15.44 11.33
CA GLU A 66 36.02 15.68 12.78
C GLU A 66 34.67 15.93 13.44
N GLU A 67 33.61 16.17 12.65
CA GLU A 67 32.30 16.58 13.15
C GLU A 67 31.24 15.50 12.95
N PRO A 68 30.50 15.11 14.00
CA PRO A 68 29.43 14.15 13.89
C PRO A 68 28.23 14.73 13.13
N CYS A 69 27.62 13.93 12.27
CA CYS A 69 26.45 14.34 11.49
C CYS A 69 25.63 13.13 11.03
N TYR A 70 24.42 13.41 10.54
CA TYR A 70 23.59 12.43 9.86
C TYR A 70 23.39 12.85 8.42
N PHE A 71 23.29 11.88 7.52
CA PHE A 71 22.84 12.07 6.16
C PHE A 71 21.62 11.22 5.89
N LEU A 72 20.62 11.82 5.24
CA LEU A 72 19.48 11.11 4.65
C LEU A 72 19.67 11.17 3.14
N LEU A 73 19.97 10.02 2.53
CA LEU A 73 20.20 9.89 1.10
C LEU A 73 19.03 9.17 0.42
N LYS A 74 18.42 9.80 -0.57
CA LYS A 74 17.28 9.26 -1.30
C LYS A 74 17.73 8.12 -2.22
N GLN A 75 17.11 6.95 -2.10
CA GLN A 75 17.40 5.79 -2.94
C GLN A 75 16.32 5.58 -4.02
N SER A 76 15.08 5.96 -3.74
CA SER A 76 13.97 5.94 -4.69
C SER A 76 12.93 6.99 -4.27
N ASP A 77 11.78 7.03 -4.94
CA ASP A 77 10.72 8.02 -4.63
C ASP A 77 10.18 7.92 -3.20
N ILE A 78 10.28 6.74 -2.59
CA ILE A 78 9.76 6.45 -1.24
C ILE A 78 10.81 5.94 -0.27
N SER A 79 12.03 5.64 -0.73
CA SER A 79 13.06 4.97 0.07
C SER A 79 14.26 5.89 0.29
N TRP A 80 14.73 5.89 1.54
CA TRP A 80 15.85 6.68 2.02
C TRP A 80 16.82 5.79 2.79
N SER A 81 18.09 6.16 2.77
CA SER A 81 19.13 5.56 3.59
C SER A 81 19.59 6.58 4.62
N LEU A 82 19.58 6.19 5.89
CA LEU A 82 20.14 6.97 6.98
C LEU A 82 21.60 6.58 7.17
N ILE A 83 22.51 7.55 7.12
CA ILE A 83 23.94 7.36 7.34
C ILE A 83 24.31 8.20 8.56
N SER A 84 24.81 7.56 9.62
CA SER A 84 25.26 8.21 10.83
C SER A 84 26.78 8.23 10.88
N TRP A 85 27.37 9.43 10.87
CA TRP A 85 28.81 9.62 11.02
C TRP A 85 29.13 10.08 12.43
N LEU A 86 29.98 9.31 13.13
CA LEU A 86 30.39 9.62 14.50
C LEU A 86 31.89 9.34 14.69
N PRO A 87 32.76 10.32 14.40
CA PRO A 87 34.20 10.09 14.41
C PRO A 87 34.72 9.73 15.81
N GLU A 88 35.44 8.61 15.89
CA GLU A 88 36.10 8.19 17.13
C GLU A 88 37.25 9.14 17.51
N GLY A 89 37.43 9.39 18.81
CA GLY A 89 38.53 10.21 19.33
C GLY A 89 38.30 11.74 19.26
N HIS A 90 37.57 12.24 18.27
CA HIS A 90 37.31 13.68 18.11
C HIS A 90 36.05 14.16 18.85
N VAL A 91 35.10 13.26 19.13
CA VAL A 91 33.82 13.59 19.78
C VAL A 91 33.79 13.18 21.25
N LYS A 92 33.47 14.14 22.13
CA LYS A 92 33.29 13.91 23.57
C LYS A 92 32.18 12.88 23.82
N ILE A 93 32.34 12.05 24.85
CA ILE A 93 31.35 11.00 25.22
C ILE A 93 29.93 11.59 25.35
N ARG A 94 29.81 12.78 25.96
CA ARG A 94 28.54 13.48 26.11
C ARG A 94 27.85 13.72 24.76
N ASP A 95 28.58 14.18 23.77
CA ASP A 95 28.02 14.49 22.46
C ASP A 95 27.77 13.20 21.67
N ARG A 96 28.62 12.17 21.82
CA ARG A 96 28.32 10.82 21.32
C ARG A 96 26.99 10.28 21.82
N MET A 97 26.70 10.44 23.11
CA MET A 97 25.40 10.05 23.65
C MET A 97 24.25 10.86 23.04
N LYS A 98 24.42 12.18 22.84
CA LYS A 98 23.41 13.00 22.15
C LYS A 98 23.16 12.50 20.72
N TYR A 99 24.21 12.20 19.97
CA TYR A 99 24.07 11.67 18.60
C TYR A 99 23.52 10.23 18.58
N ALA A 100 23.68 9.44 19.64
CA ALA A 100 22.97 8.16 19.75
C ALA A 100 21.46 8.37 19.97
N THR A 101 21.08 9.26 20.88
CA THR A 101 19.67 9.57 21.18
C THR A 101 18.97 10.27 20.01
N GLY A 102 19.63 11.26 19.40
CA GLY A 102 19.08 12.07 18.32
C GLY A 102 18.79 11.27 17.06
N ARG A 103 19.50 10.16 16.84
CA ARG A 103 19.24 9.23 15.75
C ARG A 103 17.83 8.66 15.81
N ASN A 104 17.31 8.33 17.00
CA ASN A 104 15.96 7.82 17.14
C ASN A 104 14.93 8.91 16.88
N SER A 105 15.12 10.09 17.46
CA SER A 105 14.25 11.26 17.22
C SER A 105 14.20 11.64 15.74
N LEU A 106 15.33 11.56 15.03
CA LEU A 106 15.41 11.80 13.59
C LEU A 106 14.57 10.79 12.79
N LYS A 107 14.63 9.50 13.14
CA LYS A 107 13.82 8.47 12.47
C LYS A 107 12.33 8.61 12.76
N GLU A 108 11.98 8.97 13.99
CA GLU A 108 10.59 9.19 14.39
C GLU A 108 9.99 10.34 13.60
N ALA A 109 10.71 11.47 13.51
CA ALA A 109 10.26 12.65 12.78
C ALA A 109 10.26 12.47 11.25
N PHE A 110 11.29 11.82 10.70
CA PHE A 110 11.36 11.57 9.26
C PHE A 110 10.36 10.50 8.80
N GLY A 111 10.09 9.50 9.65
CA GLY A 111 9.20 8.39 9.38
C GLY A 111 9.96 7.09 9.14
N HIS A 112 9.90 6.17 10.12
CA HIS A 112 10.58 4.87 10.08
C HIS A 112 10.35 4.06 8.79
N LYS A 113 9.16 4.18 8.18
CA LYS A 113 8.80 3.42 6.97
C LYS A 113 9.54 3.87 5.72
N LEU A 114 10.01 5.12 5.68
CA LEU A 114 10.73 5.68 4.54
C LEU A 114 12.21 5.28 4.56
N ILE A 115 12.75 4.91 5.73
CA ILE A 115 14.15 4.55 5.89
C ILE A 115 14.30 3.04 5.63
N THR A 116 14.90 2.69 4.50
CA THR A 116 15.14 1.29 4.10
C THR A 116 16.45 0.76 4.69
N ASN A 117 17.50 1.58 4.65
CA ASN A 117 18.82 1.20 5.14
C ASN A 117 19.29 2.19 6.20
N ASP A 118 20.09 1.68 7.13
CA ASP A 118 20.62 2.45 8.25
C ASP A 118 22.06 2.05 8.52
N TYR A 119 22.97 2.96 8.22
CA TYR A 119 24.41 2.77 8.30
C TYR A 119 24.98 3.63 9.42
N HIS A 120 25.95 3.07 10.15
CA HIS A 120 26.69 3.77 11.18
C HIS A 120 28.18 3.58 10.96
N PHE A 121 28.92 4.67 10.97
CA PHE A 121 30.35 4.69 10.70
C PHE A 121 31.06 5.53 11.75
N THR A 122 32.20 5.02 12.22
CA THR A 122 33.06 5.73 13.17
C THR A 122 34.45 6.02 12.63
N GLN A 123 34.87 5.30 11.58
CA GLN A 123 36.18 5.45 10.96
C GLN A 123 36.07 5.89 9.50
N LEU A 124 36.94 6.82 9.09
CA LEU A 124 36.89 7.39 7.73
C LEU A 124 37.21 6.35 6.64
N ASN A 125 38.04 5.36 6.98
CA ASN A 125 38.40 4.25 6.09
C ASN A 125 37.19 3.36 5.77
N GLU A 126 36.26 3.24 6.72
CA GLU A 126 34.97 2.57 6.56
C GLU A 126 33.96 3.46 5.82
N PHE A 127 34.02 4.78 6.08
CA PHE A 127 33.14 5.78 5.48
C PHE A 127 33.36 6.01 3.98
N LYS A 128 34.41 5.47 3.35
CA LYS A 128 34.50 5.49 1.87
C LYS A 128 33.38 4.63 1.28
N LEU A 129 32.20 5.25 1.16
CA LEU A 129 30.98 4.72 0.61
C LEU A 129 31.15 4.67 -0.90
N THR A 130 31.42 3.47 -1.41
CA THR A 130 31.27 3.19 -2.83
C THR A 130 29.97 2.40 -3.01
N LYS A 131 29.26 2.68 -4.10
CA LYS A 131 28.08 1.90 -4.51
C LYS A 131 28.37 0.39 -4.47
N ALA A 132 29.59 -0.03 -4.82
CA ALA A 132 30.07 -1.42 -4.74
C ALA A 132 30.15 -2.03 -3.32
N LYS A 133 30.48 -1.27 -2.27
CA LYS A 133 30.46 -1.77 -0.88
C LYS A 133 29.04 -1.93 -0.35
N LEU A 134 28.10 -1.13 -0.86
CA LEU A 134 26.69 -1.17 -0.50
C LEU A 134 25.91 -2.21 -1.31
N ASP A 135 26.23 -2.39 -2.59
CA ASP A 135 25.73 -3.45 -3.46
C ASP A 135 26.32 -4.84 -3.10
N SER A 136 27.44 -4.86 -2.37
CA SER A 136 27.93 -6.09 -1.71
C SER A 136 27.02 -6.58 -0.59
N ASN A 137 26.00 -5.80 -0.20
CA ASN A 137 24.78 -6.32 0.46
C ASN A 137 23.89 -7.09 -0.53
N ASN A 138 24.49 -7.92 -1.39
CA ASN A 138 23.75 -9.01 -2.00
C ASN A 138 23.26 -9.86 -0.82
N PRO A 139 21.94 -10.01 -0.59
CA PRO A 139 21.40 -10.62 0.62
C PRO A 139 22.00 -12.00 0.90
N LYS A 140 22.43 -12.72 -0.16
CA LYS A 140 23.12 -14.01 -0.06
C LYS A 140 24.51 -13.92 0.59
N LYS A 141 25.33 -12.95 0.17
CA LYS A 141 26.71 -12.80 0.69
C LYS A 141 26.71 -12.29 2.14
N LEU A 142 25.79 -11.40 2.48
CA LEU A 142 25.60 -10.91 3.85
C LEU A 142 25.04 -12.00 4.78
N GLN A 143 24.17 -12.90 4.27
CA GLN A 143 23.71 -14.07 5.03
C GLN A 143 24.86 -15.05 5.29
N GLU A 144 25.73 -15.30 4.31
CA GLU A 144 26.90 -16.19 4.48
C GLU A 144 27.92 -15.61 5.47
N GLU A 145 28.25 -14.32 5.35
CA GLU A 145 29.13 -13.63 6.29
C GLU A 145 28.53 -13.56 7.70
N ARG A 146 27.21 -13.35 7.83
CA ARG A 146 26.49 -13.43 9.12
C ARG A 146 26.51 -14.85 9.70
N ARG A 147 26.26 -15.88 8.88
CA ARG A 147 26.31 -17.28 9.29
C ARG A 147 27.71 -17.70 9.74
N ALA A 148 28.77 -17.10 9.19
CA ALA A 148 30.16 -17.40 9.55
C ALA A 148 30.55 -16.96 10.97
N VAL A 149 29.84 -15.99 11.56
CA VAL A 149 30.07 -15.49 12.93
C VAL A 149 28.96 -15.89 13.92
N MET A 150 27.93 -16.59 13.46
CA MET A 150 26.87 -17.13 14.32
C MET A 150 27.30 -18.42 15.01
N THR A 151 26.81 -18.60 16.23
CA THR A 151 26.94 -19.88 16.92
C THR A 151 26.08 -20.95 16.26
N PRO A 152 26.40 -22.25 16.40
CA PRO A 152 25.59 -23.33 15.83
C PRO A 152 24.10 -23.27 16.25
N PHE A 153 23.81 -22.79 17.46
CA PHE A 153 22.44 -22.64 17.95
C PHE A 153 21.67 -21.52 17.24
N GLU A 154 22.34 -20.41 16.93
CA GLU A 154 21.75 -19.29 16.21
C GLU A 154 21.44 -19.66 14.76
N ILE A 155 22.34 -20.40 14.10
CA ILE A 155 22.14 -20.92 12.74
C ILE A 155 20.89 -21.82 12.70
N ILE A 156 20.80 -22.81 13.59
CA ILE A 156 19.65 -23.73 13.65
C ILE A 156 18.35 -22.96 13.91
N ARG A 157 18.38 -21.98 14.81
CA ARG A 157 17.19 -21.16 15.12
C ARG A 157 16.73 -20.34 13.93
N GLU A 158 17.65 -19.81 13.14
CA GLU A 158 17.32 -19.04 11.94
C GLU A 158 16.77 -19.95 10.83
N GLU A 159 17.36 -21.13 10.62
CA GLU A 159 16.86 -22.13 9.66
C GLU A 159 15.45 -22.61 10.01
N VAL A 160 15.16 -22.84 11.30
CA VAL A 160 13.81 -23.20 11.75
C VAL A 160 12.83 -22.05 11.48
N LYS A 161 13.22 -20.79 11.70
CA LYS A 161 12.38 -19.62 11.40
C LYS A 161 12.15 -19.45 9.90
N GLU A 162 13.18 -19.63 9.08
CA GLU A 162 13.06 -19.56 7.62
C GLU A 162 12.14 -20.68 7.11
N SER A 163 12.31 -21.91 7.59
CA SER A 163 11.46 -23.05 7.24
C SER A 163 10.00 -22.85 7.66
N GLN A 164 9.77 -22.22 8.82
CA GLN A 164 8.43 -21.83 9.28
C GLN A 164 7.81 -20.75 8.39
N LYS A 165 8.60 -19.74 7.98
CA LYS A 165 8.12 -18.70 7.06
C LYS A 165 7.76 -19.28 5.69
N VAL A 166 8.61 -20.15 5.12
CA VAL A 166 8.33 -20.83 3.86
C VAL A 166 7.04 -21.64 3.95
N THR A 167 6.90 -22.45 5.02
CA THR A 167 5.66 -23.20 5.28
C THR A 167 4.44 -22.27 5.39
N GLN A 168 4.58 -21.13 6.08
CA GLN A 168 3.49 -20.16 6.22
C GLN A 168 3.14 -19.48 4.89
N THR A 169 4.14 -19.11 4.08
CA THR A 169 3.91 -18.51 2.76
C THR A 169 3.28 -19.49 1.80
N GLU A 170 3.71 -20.76 1.80
CA GLU A 170 3.10 -21.82 1.00
C GLU A 170 1.65 -22.08 1.43
N GLN A 171 1.36 -22.05 2.74
CA GLN A 171 -0.01 -22.15 3.24
C GLN A 171 -0.86 -20.96 2.81
N ILE A 172 -0.34 -19.73 2.91
CA ILE A 172 -1.05 -18.52 2.46
C ILE A 172 -1.26 -18.53 0.95
N GLU A 173 -0.28 -18.98 0.17
CA GLU A 173 -0.36 -19.07 -1.28
C GLU A 173 -1.32 -20.19 -1.71
N ALA A 174 -1.32 -21.32 -1.02
CA ALA A 174 -2.32 -22.36 -1.20
C ALA A 174 -3.74 -21.88 -0.84
N LEU A 175 -3.90 -21.10 0.23
CA LEU A 175 -5.17 -20.48 0.61
C LEU A 175 -5.60 -19.42 -0.41
N LYS A 176 -4.68 -18.61 -0.93
CA LYS A 176 -4.95 -17.65 -2.01
C LYS A 176 -5.31 -18.34 -3.32
N ALA A 177 -4.57 -19.36 -3.73
CA ALA A 177 -4.90 -20.16 -4.91
C ALA A 177 -6.25 -20.88 -4.75
N ARG A 178 -6.61 -21.30 -3.54
CA ARG A 178 -7.92 -21.86 -3.20
C ARG A 178 -9.00 -20.78 -3.20
N ALA A 179 -8.70 -19.56 -2.74
CA ALA A 179 -9.60 -18.41 -2.79
C ALA A 179 -9.80 -17.88 -4.21
N GLU A 180 -8.77 -17.85 -5.05
CA GLU A 180 -8.83 -17.46 -6.47
C GLU A 180 -9.54 -18.52 -7.31
N LYS A 181 -9.32 -19.82 -7.02
CA LYS A 181 -10.15 -20.89 -7.57
C LYS A 181 -11.58 -20.73 -7.10
N ALA A 182 -11.80 -20.45 -5.82
CA ALA A 182 -13.12 -20.16 -5.30
C ALA A 182 -13.73 -18.93 -5.98
N GLU A 183 -12.99 -17.85 -6.26
CA GLU A 183 -13.45 -16.63 -6.93
C GLU A 183 -13.78 -16.85 -8.42
N LYS A 184 -12.93 -17.58 -9.14
CA LYS A 184 -13.20 -18.04 -10.52
C LYS A 184 -14.37 -19.00 -10.61
N THR A 185 -14.61 -19.79 -9.56
CA THR A 185 -15.81 -20.63 -9.43
C THR A 185 -16.98 -19.87 -8.78
N SER A 186 -16.75 -18.71 -8.13
CA SER A 186 -17.73 -17.89 -7.39
C SER A 186 -18.31 -16.76 -8.23
N LEU A 187 -17.82 -16.55 -9.46
CA LEU A 187 -18.69 -16.03 -10.52
C LEU A 187 -19.92 -16.95 -10.74
N ASN A 188 -19.88 -18.21 -10.27
CA ASN A 188 -21.02 -19.13 -10.22
C ASN A 188 -21.55 -19.46 -8.79
N HIS A 189 -21.06 -18.80 -7.73
CA HIS A 189 -21.52 -19.09 -6.37
C HIS A 189 -21.32 -17.88 -5.45
N PHE A 190 -22.24 -16.92 -5.53
CA PHE A 190 -22.34 -15.86 -4.54
C PHE A 190 -22.90 -16.43 -3.22
N ILE A 191 -22.29 -16.02 -2.10
CA ILE A 191 -22.90 -15.79 -0.79
C ILE A 191 -23.74 -16.97 -0.21
N SER A 192 -23.14 -17.62 0.78
CA SER A 192 -23.77 -18.35 1.88
C SER A 192 -25.22 -17.93 2.17
N GLY A 193 -26.17 -18.83 1.89
CA GLY A 193 -27.58 -18.63 2.21
C GLY A 193 -28.52 -19.73 1.72
N GLY A 194 -28.26 -21.00 2.04
CA GLY A 194 -29.28 -22.07 2.14
C GLY A 194 -30.10 -22.47 0.89
N PHE A 195 -29.92 -21.86 -0.27
CA PHE A 195 -30.61 -22.22 -1.51
C PHE A 195 -29.60 -22.34 -2.65
N HIS A 196 -29.58 -23.47 -3.36
CA HIS A 196 -28.73 -23.64 -4.54
C HIS A 196 -29.21 -22.66 -5.62
N GLN A 197 -28.41 -21.64 -5.94
CA GLN A 197 -28.73 -20.70 -7.00
C GLN A 197 -28.62 -21.43 -8.35
N VAL A 198 -29.74 -21.58 -9.05
CA VAL A 198 -29.79 -22.19 -10.39
C VAL A 198 -29.42 -21.12 -11.43
N GLN A 199 -28.42 -21.38 -12.27
CA GLN A 199 -28.10 -20.54 -13.41
C GLN A 199 -29.00 -20.88 -14.60
N ILE A 200 -29.94 -19.98 -14.92
CA ILE A 200 -30.90 -20.13 -16.03
C ILE A 200 -30.42 -19.27 -17.22
N PRO A 201 -30.07 -19.84 -18.39
CA PRO A 201 -29.64 -19.09 -19.56
C PRO A 201 -30.69 -18.10 -20.10
N LEU A 202 -30.24 -16.93 -20.55
CA LEU A 202 -31.09 -15.94 -21.25
C LEU A 202 -31.23 -16.29 -22.73
N SER A 203 -32.44 -16.18 -23.28
CA SER A 203 -32.67 -16.29 -24.73
C SER A 203 -31.97 -15.18 -25.51
N GLN A 204 -31.74 -15.43 -26.80
CA GLN A 204 -31.08 -14.48 -27.69
C GLN A 204 -31.88 -13.18 -27.84
N ASN A 205 -33.20 -13.27 -28.02
CA ASN A 205 -34.09 -12.12 -28.14
C ASN A 205 -34.07 -11.21 -26.90
N LEU A 206 -33.95 -11.84 -25.72
CA LEU A 206 -33.82 -11.10 -24.47
C LEU A 206 -32.48 -10.37 -24.38
N LYS A 207 -31.37 -11.02 -24.77
CA LYS A 207 -30.04 -10.37 -24.80
C LYS A 207 -30.01 -9.14 -25.70
N GLU A 208 -30.69 -9.20 -26.84
CA GLU A 208 -30.83 -8.06 -27.75
C GLU A 208 -31.68 -6.94 -27.13
N SER A 209 -32.80 -7.29 -26.51
CA SER A 209 -33.67 -6.29 -25.84
C SER A 209 -33.02 -5.62 -24.63
N ILE A 210 -32.15 -6.33 -23.90
CA ILE A 210 -31.36 -5.74 -22.82
C ILE A 210 -30.37 -4.70 -23.38
N LYS A 211 -29.77 -4.93 -24.55
CA LYS A 211 -28.90 -3.92 -25.19
C LYS A 211 -29.70 -2.67 -25.57
N ASN A 212 -30.88 -2.84 -26.14
CA ASN A 212 -31.76 -1.72 -26.50
C ASN A 212 -32.24 -0.96 -25.24
N PHE A 213 -32.50 -1.68 -24.16
CA PHE A 213 -32.78 -1.08 -22.85
C PHE A 213 -31.57 -0.31 -22.32
N GLN A 214 -30.34 -0.83 -22.40
CA GLN A 214 -29.14 -0.08 -22.02
C GLN A 214 -28.98 1.22 -22.84
N ASN A 215 -29.35 1.19 -24.12
CA ASN A 215 -29.27 2.33 -25.05
C ASN A 215 -30.45 3.33 -24.94
N ASP A 216 -31.28 3.25 -23.91
CA ASP A 216 -32.44 4.14 -23.67
C ASP A 216 -33.59 4.03 -24.69
N GLU A 217 -33.57 3.03 -25.56
CA GLU A 217 -34.64 2.81 -26.55
C GLU A 217 -35.90 2.15 -25.90
N ILE A 218 -35.69 1.40 -24.83
CA ILE A 218 -36.72 0.65 -24.09
C ILE A 218 -36.63 1.07 -22.61
N SER A 219 -37.77 1.40 -22.00
CA SER A 219 -37.84 1.81 -20.58
C SER A 219 -38.32 0.68 -19.67
N TRP A 220 -38.90 -0.38 -20.23
CA TRP A 220 -39.43 -1.51 -19.48
C TRP A 220 -39.36 -2.84 -20.23
N ILE A 221 -39.03 -3.91 -19.51
CA ILE A 221 -38.93 -5.29 -19.99
C ILE A 221 -39.66 -6.24 -19.03
N GLU A 222 -40.51 -7.12 -19.55
CA GLU A 222 -41.07 -8.29 -18.86
C GLU A 222 -40.36 -9.57 -19.29
N LEU A 223 -39.98 -10.35 -18.29
CA LEU A 223 -39.27 -11.61 -18.41
C LEU A 223 -40.13 -12.77 -17.92
N LYS A 224 -40.08 -13.88 -18.65
CA LYS A 224 -40.76 -15.13 -18.31
C LYS A 224 -39.73 -16.24 -18.16
N VAL A 225 -39.88 -17.05 -17.11
CA VAL A 225 -39.14 -18.31 -16.97
C VAL A 225 -39.93 -19.39 -17.68
N THR A 226 -39.29 -20.10 -18.62
CA THR A 226 -39.96 -21.10 -19.45
C THR A 226 -39.54 -22.51 -19.02
N ASP A 227 -40.50 -23.31 -18.55
CA ASP A 227 -40.27 -24.68 -18.05
C ASP A 227 -39.68 -25.64 -19.10
N LYS A 228 -39.80 -25.31 -20.40
CA LYS A 228 -39.41 -26.20 -21.50
C LYS A 228 -37.93 -26.15 -21.87
N LYS A 229 -37.21 -25.09 -21.47
CA LYS A 229 -35.83 -24.84 -21.92
C LYS A 229 -34.89 -24.44 -20.80
N ASP A 230 -35.38 -24.40 -19.56
CA ASP A 230 -34.70 -23.75 -18.44
C ASP A 230 -34.09 -22.42 -18.91
N SER A 231 -34.88 -21.60 -19.62
CA SER A 231 -34.43 -20.32 -20.16
C SER A 231 -35.31 -19.18 -19.69
N ILE A 232 -34.70 -18.00 -19.56
CA ILE A 232 -35.43 -16.75 -19.37
C ILE A 232 -35.67 -16.13 -20.75
N ASP A 233 -36.94 -16.01 -21.08
CA ASP A 233 -37.40 -15.47 -22.36
C ASP A 233 -37.97 -14.06 -22.17
N LEU A 234 -37.91 -13.29 -23.25
CA LEU A 234 -38.55 -11.99 -23.33
C LEU A 234 -40.04 -12.19 -23.56
N GLU A 235 -40.87 -11.68 -22.66
CA GLU A 235 -42.32 -11.70 -22.85
C GLU A 235 -42.79 -10.41 -23.53
N LYS A 236 -42.33 -9.25 -23.04
CA LYS A 236 -42.82 -7.95 -23.51
C LYS A 236 -41.81 -6.83 -23.25
N THR A 237 -41.83 -5.82 -24.11
CA THR A 237 -41.10 -4.56 -23.93
C THR A 237 -42.06 -3.38 -24.06
N LEU A 238 -41.73 -2.28 -23.41
CA LEU A 238 -42.41 -0.99 -23.61
C LEU A 238 -41.35 0.09 -23.81
N SER A 239 -41.62 0.97 -24.78
CA SER A 239 -40.79 2.14 -25.02
C SER A 239 -41.01 3.23 -23.96
N SER A 240 -40.11 4.20 -23.91
CA SER A 240 -40.17 5.34 -22.98
C SER A 240 -41.43 6.21 -23.13
N SER A 241 -42.12 6.17 -24.27
CA SER A 241 -43.41 6.85 -24.47
C SER A 241 -44.61 6.03 -23.98
N GLU A 242 -44.46 4.72 -23.83
CA GLU A 242 -45.53 3.79 -23.42
C GLU A 242 -45.49 3.46 -21.92
N PHE A 243 -44.35 3.66 -21.28
CA PHE A 243 -44.16 3.41 -19.85
C PHE A 243 -43.36 4.53 -19.19
N ASP A 244 -44.01 5.28 -18.30
CA ASP A 244 -43.41 6.24 -17.39
C ASP A 244 -43.58 5.76 -15.94
N VAL A 245 -42.47 5.55 -15.25
CA VAL A 245 -42.44 5.08 -13.87
C VAL A 245 -42.95 6.12 -12.86
N ASN A 246 -42.94 7.41 -13.23
CA ASN A 246 -43.40 8.51 -12.38
C ASN A 246 -44.90 8.77 -12.49
N SER A 247 -45.54 8.20 -13.51
CA SER A 247 -46.98 8.36 -13.68
C SER A 247 -47.71 7.60 -12.55
N LYS A 248 -48.56 8.28 -11.80
CA LYS A 248 -49.37 7.66 -10.71
C LYS A 248 -50.38 6.61 -11.22
N GLN A 249 -50.45 6.37 -12.52
CA GLN A 249 -51.43 5.51 -13.18
C GLN A 249 -50.81 4.53 -14.18
N THR A 250 -49.53 4.17 -14.03
CA THR A 250 -48.93 3.17 -14.91
C THR A 250 -49.50 1.80 -14.56
N LYS A 251 -50.61 1.42 -15.23
CA LYS A 251 -51.12 0.05 -15.21
C LYS A 251 -50.06 -0.81 -15.87
N ILE A 252 -49.25 -1.49 -15.06
CA ILE A 252 -48.28 -2.47 -15.54
C ILE A 252 -49.10 -3.54 -16.28
N PRO A 253 -48.94 -3.70 -17.60
CA PRO A 253 -49.71 -4.67 -18.34
C PRO A 253 -49.06 -6.04 -18.13
N ILE A 254 -49.33 -6.67 -16.98
CA ILE A 254 -48.86 -8.02 -16.68
C ILE A 254 -49.63 -8.99 -17.57
N THR A 255 -48.92 -9.70 -18.42
CA THR A 255 -49.54 -10.57 -19.44
C THR A 255 -50.22 -11.79 -18.80
N GLU A 256 -49.65 -12.34 -17.71
CA GLU A 256 -50.21 -13.48 -16.95
C GLU A 256 -49.86 -13.38 -15.44
N PRO A 257 -50.76 -12.91 -14.56
CA PRO A 257 -50.43 -12.57 -13.17
C PRO A 257 -50.14 -13.77 -12.24
N ASN A 258 -50.51 -14.99 -12.65
CA ASN A 258 -50.39 -16.19 -11.81
C ASN A 258 -49.10 -16.99 -12.02
N GLN A 259 -48.15 -16.44 -12.78
CA GLN A 259 -46.86 -17.09 -13.02
C GLN A 259 -45.71 -16.20 -12.53
N PRO A 260 -44.59 -16.79 -12.10
CA PRO A 260 -43.41 -16.02 -11.76
C PRO A 260 -42.95 -15.20 -12.98
N ARG A 261 -42.78 -13.90 -12.76
CA ARG A 261 -42.32 -12.91 -13.74
C ARG A 261 -41.26 -12.03 -13.11
N PHE A 262 -40.32 -11.60 -13.95
CA PHE A 262 -39.33 -10.61 -13.56
C PHE A 262 -39.49 -9.39 -14.45
N PHE A 263 -39.24 -8.21 -13.90
CA PHE A 263 -39.40 -6.95 -14.61
C PHE A 263 -38.14 -6.12 -14.48
N LEU A 264 -37.68 -5.52 -15.58
CA LEU A 264 -36.67 -4.48 -15.56
C LEU A 264 -37.34 -3.18 -15.96
N CYS A 265 -37.11 -2.11 -15.19
CA CYS A 265 -37.61 -0.78 -15.52
C CYS A 265 -36.54 0.28 -15.24
N LYS A 266 -36.50 1.33 -16.05
CA LYS A 266 -35.66 2.49 -15.78
C LYS A 266 -36.35 3.40 -14.78
N VAL A 267 -35.69 3.63 -13.66
CA VAL A 267 -36.11 4.62 -12.68
C VAL A 267 -35.25 5.87 -12.86
N PRO A 268 -35.82 7.04 -13.21
CA PRO A 268 -35.07 8.27 -13.32
C PRO A 268 -34.57 8.64 -11.93
N ASN A 269 -33.24 8.73 -11.80
CA ASN A 269 -32.48 8.83 -10.56
C ASN A 269 -33.07 9.89 -9.59
N PRO A 270 -33.76 9.48 -8.53
CA PRO A 270 -34.12 10.38 -7.44
C PRO A 270 -33.11 10.11 -6.31
N ASP A 271 -32.21 11.07 -6.05
CA ASP A 271 -31.30 11.12 -4.89
C ASP A 271 -31.29 9.84 -4.04
N TYR A 272 -30.31 8.97 -4.30
CA TYR A 272 -30.07 7.70 -3.61
C TYR A 272 -30.27 7.85 -2.08
N LYS A 273 -31.47 7.55 -1.60
CA LYS A 273 -31.72 7.07 -0.25
C LYS A 273 -32.01 5.59 -0.41
N GLU A 274 -31.14 4.76 0.14
CA GLU A 274 -31.37 3.33 0.29
C GLU A 274 -32.82 3.11 0.73
N ILE A 275 -33.62 2.49 -0.14
CA ILE A 275 -34.91 1.96 0.25
C ILE A 275 -34.59 0.76 1.13
N THR A 276 -34.44 1.00 2.44
CA THR A 276 -34.37 -0.05 3.44
C THR A 276 -35.72 -0.77 3.43
N ARG A 277 -35.69 -2.08 3.20
CA ARG A 277 -36.88 -2.93 3.34
C ARG A 277 -37.40 -2.84 4.78
N ALA A 278 -38.69 -2.53 4.93
CA ALA A 278 -39.47 -2.93 6.09
C ALA A 278 -39.84 -4.41 5.97
#